data_AF-A0A4R0N4A0-F1
#
_entry.id   AF-A0A4R0N4A0-F1
#
_cell.length_a   1.000
_cell.length_b   1.000
_cell.length_c   1.000
_cell.angle_alpha   90.00
_cell.angle_beta   90.00
_cell.angle_gamma   90.00
#
_symmetry.space_group_name_H-M   'P 1'
#
loop_
_entity.id
_entity.type
_entity.pdbx_description
1 polymer ?
#
loop_
_entity_poly.entity_id
_entity_poly.type
_entity_poly.pdbx_seq_one_letter_code
_entity_poly.pdbx_strand_id
1 'polypeptide(L)'
;MNCRSMYMLLLLFTFKTAYSQHSHYPDKPNTHGMLLMGQETVYGEHLPMFHTPHDYQIILELEFPKTDLEKYRKDRIAHPQELVYTIEPETFVLPEMVNHTKVFKASVYRGHFERGGIKFLDTITLKIKKIIYYKQFDKNQQRPEQLQYILFGNKKEQFLSHLISKKPDFNEVLAVQLSDMKVMNASRPYQLITFEEKESRKPFSWAKPEALIWGTHNPAVFKKHKQLYLEFGDLE
;
A
#
# COMPACT_ATOMS: atom_id res chain seq x y z
N MET A 1 9.91 16.73 77.97
CA MET A 1 8.58 16.64 77.30
C MET A 1 8.50 17.72 76.24
N ASN A 2 7.64 17.55 75.21
CA ASN A 2 7.58 18.34 73.96
C ASN A 2 8.80 18.07 73.05
N CYS A 3 8.80 17.25 72.00
CA CYS A 3 7.76 16.65 71.14
C CYS A 3 7.17 17.57 70.03
N ARG A 4 7.50 17.22 68.77
CA ARG A 4 6.93 17.66 67.47
C ARG A 4 7.26 19.10 67.04
N SER A 5 7.44 19.43 65.75
CA SER A 5 7.30 18.63 64.51
C SER A 5 8.31 19.08 63.44
N MET A 6 8.85 18.16 62.65
CA MET A 6 9.64 18.47 61.44
C MET A 6 8.87 17.98 60.21
N TYR A 7 8.47 18.90 59.33
CA TYR A 7 7.71 18.57 58.12
C TYR A 7 8.62 17.96 57.05
N MET A 8 8.40 16.68 56.74
CA MET A 8 9.03 16.02 55.59
C MET A 8 8.17 16.23 54.34
N LEU A 9 8.63 17.07 53.41
CA LEU A 9 7.92 17.36 52.17
C LEU A 9 8.10 16.21 51.16
N LEU A 10 7.07 15.36 51.03
CA LEU A 10 7.09 14.26 50.06
C LEU A 10 6.77 14.79 48.64
N LEU A 11 7.79 14.88 47.78
CA LEU A 11 7.60 15.19 46.36
C LEU A 11 7.06 13.95 45.61
N LEU A 12 5.74 13.86 45.51
CA LEU A 12 5.07 12.87 44.68
C LEU A 12 5.27 13.21 43.19
N PHE A 13 6.24 12.55 42.56
CA PHE A 13 6.34 12.51 41.09
C PHE A 13 5.15 11.74 40.51
N THR A 14 4.12 12.47 40.11
CA THR A 14 3.02 11.91 39.31
C THR A 14 3.54 11.64 37.89
N PHE A 15 3.93 10.40 37.63
CA PHE A 15 4.05 9.91 36.26
C PHE A 15 2.69 10.05 35.58
N LYS A 16 2.53 11.08 34.72
CA LYS A 16 1.34 11.20 33.89
C LYS A 16 1.31 10.01 32.93
N THR A 17 0.29 9.19 33.11
CA THR A 17 -0.05 8.04 32.28
C THR A 17 -0.15 8.40 30.80
N ALA A 18 0.11 7.40 29.96
CA ALA A 18 0.13 7.46 28.50
C ALA A 18 -0.88 8.42 27.84
N TYR A 19 -0.43 9.07 26.77
CA TYR A 19 -1.30 9.79 25.85
C TYR A 19 -2.38 8.84 25.33
N SER A 20 -3.64 9.11 25.69
CA SER A 20 -4.77 8.48 25.03
C SER A 20 -4.83 9.02 23.60
N GLN A 21 -4.55 8.17 22.61
CA GLN A 21 -4.90 8.46 21.23
C GLN A 21 -6.43 8.40 21.09
N HIS A 22 -7.10 9.52 21.29
CA HIS A 22 -8.42 9.73 20.70
C HIS A 22 -8.23 9.81 19.18
N SER A 23 -8.30 8.67 18.49
CA SER A 23 -8.24 8.64 17.03
C SER A 23 -9.45 9.38 16.45
N HIS A 24 -9.21 10.24 15.45
CA HIS A 24 -10.28 10.84 14.66
C HIS A 24 -11.02 9.83 13.77
N TYR A 25 -10.55 8.58 13.75
CA TYR A 25 -11.08 7.47 12.97
C TYR A 25 -11.74 6.42 13.88
N PRO A 26 -12.89 5.84 13.46
CA PRO A 26 -13.62 4.83 14.23
C PRO A 26 -12.97 3.43 14.19
N ASP A 27 -11.99 3.25 13.31
CA ASP A 27 -11.30 1.99 13.06
C ASP A 27 -10.48 1.54 14.27
N LYS A 28 -10.46 0.21 14.49
CA LYS A 28 -9.59 -0.40 15.50
C LYS A 28 -8.20 -0.65 14.91
N PRO A 29 -7.12 -0.57 15.72
CA PRO A 29 -5.79 -0.96 15.29
C PRO A 29 -5.76 -2.41 14.78
N ASN A 30 -5.10 -2.65 13.65
CA ASN A 30 -4.85 -4.00 13.12
C ASN A 30 -3.49 -4.05 12.38
N THR A 31 -3.08 -5.24 11.95
CA THR A 31 -1.93 -5.43 11.06
C THR A 31 -2.41 -5.27 9.62
N HIS A 32 -1.80 -4.35 8.88
CA HIS A 32 -2.20 -3.97 7.53
C HIS A 32 -1.14 -4.40 6.52
N GLY A 33 -1.16 -5.68 6.13
CA GLY A 33 -0.20 -6.24 5.18
C GLY A 33 -0.18 -5.47 3.85
N MET A 34 1.01 -5.32 3.26
CA MET A 34 1.16 -4.61 1.98
C MET A 34 2.07 -5.36 1.01
N LEU A 35 1.73 -5.36 -0.28
CA LEU A 35 2.59 -5.77 -1.38
C LEU A 35 3.65 -4.69 -1.67
N LEU A 36 4.89 -5.09 -1.94
CA LEU A 36 5.99 -4.20 -2.33
C LEU A 36 6.31 -4.27 -3.83
N MET A 37 6.25 -3.11 -4.49
CA MET A 37 6.63 -2.91 -5.88
C MET A 37 7.86 -2.01 -5.98
N GLY A 38 8.65 -2.19 -7.04
CA GLY A 38 9.82 -1.36 -7.35
C GLY A 38 11.08 -1.71 -6.55
N GLN A 39 12.23 -1.23 -7.04
CA GLN A 39 13.56 -1.47 -6.47
C GLN A 39 14.28 -0.19 -6.05
N GLU A 40 14.17 0.89 -6.84
CA GLU A 40 14.77 2.19 -6.49
C GLU A 40 13.79 3.09 -5.76
N THR A 41 12.56 3.16 -6.25
CA THR A 41 11.43 3.75 -5.53
C THR A 41 10.54 2.60 -5.11
N VAL A 42 10.43 2.37 -3.80
CA VAL A 42 9.59 1.30 -3.27
C VAL A 42 8.19 1.84 -3.07
N TYR A 43 7.21 1.12 -3.63
CA TYR A 43 5.80 1.38 -3.40
C TYR A 43 5.21 0.27 -2.53
N GLY A 44 4.29 0.63 -1.64
CA GLY A 44 3.53 -0.31 -0.82
C GLY A 44 2.05 -0.22 -1.17
N GLU A 45 1.41 -1.32 -1.53
CA GLU A 45 -0.03 -1.41 -1.75
C GLU A 45 -0.68 -2.27 -0.66
N HIS A 46 -1.63 -1.68 0.08
CA HIS A 46 -2.38 -2.39 1.12
C HIS A 46 -3.17 -3.54 0.51
N LEU A 47 -3.09 -4.73 1.11
CA LEU A 47 -3.86 -5.91 0.75
C LEU A 47 -5.26 -5.77 1.37
N PRO A 48 -6.31 -5.42 0.60
CA PRO A 48 -7.55 -4.91 1.16
C PRO A 48 -8.63 -5.99 1.20
N MET A 49 -9.62 -5.80 2.08
CA MET A 49 -10.81 -6.64 2.18
C MET A 49 -12.07 -5.75 2.24
N PHE A 50 -13.26 -6.26 1.93
CA PHE A 50 -14.49 -5.44 1.96
C PHE A 50 -15.07 -5.18 3.37
N HIS A 51 -14.27 -5.35 4.44
CA HIS A 51 -14.68 -5.07 5.82
C HIS A 51 -13.65 -4.27 6.61
N THR A 52 -14.14 -3.43 7.52
CA THR A 52 -13.32 -2.67 8.47
C THR A 52 -12.47 -3.59 9.34
N PRO A 53 -11.20 -3.23 9.65
CA PRO A 53 -10.48 -2.01 9.24
C PRO A 53 -9.70 -2.12 7.91
N HIS A 54 -10.02 -3.09 7.05
CA HIS A 54 -9.28 -3.38 5.82
C HIS A 54 -9.96 -2.82 4.54
N ASP A 55 -11.05 -2.06 4.68
CA ASP A 55 -11.89 -1.52 3.60
C ASP A 55 -11.30 -0.30 2.88
N TYR A 56 -9.98 -0.32 2.64
CA TYR A 56 -9.23 0.76 2.01
C TYR A 56 -8.30 0.24 0.92
N GLN A 57 -8.45 0.73 -0.31
CA GLN A 57 -7.41 0.61 -1.33
C GLN A 57 -6.44 1.78 -1.19
N ILE A 58 -5.18 1.47 -0.86
CA ILE A 58 -4.13 2.46 -0.59
C ILE A 58 -2.85 2.03 -1.28
N ILE A 59 -2.23 2.98 -1.99
CA ILE A 59 -0.91 2.83 -2.60
C ILE A 59 -0.02 3.97 -2.10
N LEU A 60 1.16 3.64 -1.60
CA LEU A 60 2.09 4.54 -0.93
C LEU A 60 3.47 4.50 -1.62
N GLU A 61 4.17 5.62 -1.63
CA GLU A 61 5.63 5.64 -1.83
C GLU A 61 6.28 5.53 -0.45
N LEU A 62 7.08 4.48 -0.25
CA LEU A 62 7.73 4.14 1.02
C LEU A 62 9.21 4.49 0.98
N GLU A 63 9.66 5.21 2.01
CA GLU A 63 11.06 5.53 2.28
C GLU A 63 11.62 4.51 3.27
N PHE A 64 12.57 3.72 2.79
CA PHE A 64 13.32 2.73 3.58
C PHE A 64 14.59 3.37 4.15
N PRO A 65 15.08 2.93 5.32
CA PRO A 65 16.43 3.27 5.78
C PRO A 65 17.45 2.80 4.74
N LYS A 66 18.47 3.63 4.45
CA LYS A 66 19.43 3.37 3.35
C LYS A 66 20.05 1.97 3.39
N THR A 67 20.40 1.48 4.58
CA THR A 67 20.97 0.15 4.80
C THR A 67 20.02 -0.98 4.42
N ASP A 68 18.72 -0.80 4.66
CA ASP A 68 17.72 -1.83 4.48
C ASP A 68 17.11 -1.80 3.07
N LEU A 69 17.07 -0.62 2.44
CA LEU A 69 16.86 -0.50 0.99
C LEU A 69 17.91 -1.28 0.20
N GLU A 70 19.19 -1.16 0.56
CA GLU A 70 20.27 -1.89 -0.13
C GLU A 70 20.21 -3.41 0.11
N LYS A 71 19.74 -3.87 1.28
CA LYS A 71 19.45 -5.29 1.53
C LYS A 71 18.26 -5.77 0.68
N TYR A 72 17.15 -5.03 0.68
CA TYR A 72 15.96 -5.30 -0.14
C TYR A 72 16.31 -5.42 -1.63
N ARG A 73 17.10 -4.47 -2.16
CA ARG A 73 17.58 -4.51 -3.56
C ARG A 73 18.46 -5.73 -3.85
N LYS A 74 19.42 -6.04 -2.96
CA LYS A 74 20.26 -7.25 -3.10
C LYS A 74 19.43 -8.53 -3.10
N ASP A 75 18.40 -8.61 -2.25
CA ASP A 75 17.53 -9.76 -2.18
C ASP A 75 16.73 -9.95 -3.49
N ARG A 76 16.13 -8.87 -4.03
CA ARG A 76 15.42 -8.91 -5.31
C ARG A 76 16.32 -9.27 -6.49
N ILE A 77 17.57 -8.81 -6.49
CA ILE A 77 18.57 -9.17 -7.51
C ILE A 77 18.98 -10.64 -7.41
N ALA A 78 19.11 -11.18 -6.19
CA ALA A 78 19.45 -12.59 -5.96
C ALA A 78 18.30 -13.56 -6.27
N HIS A 79 17.04 -13.10 -6.20
CA HIS A 79 15.85 -13.93 -6.41
C HIS A 79 14.94 -13.38 -7.53
N PRO A 80 15.41 -13.28 -8.79
CA PRO A 80 14.69 -12.63 -9.88
C PRO A 80 13.41 -13.35 -10.34
N GLN A 81 13.19 -14.58 -9.86
CA GLN A 81 11.96 -15.34 -10.08
C GLN A 81 10.88 -15.02 -9.04
N GLU A 82 11.24 -14.49 -7.88
CA GLU A 82 10.26 -14.03 -6.89
C GLU A 82 9.71 -12.66 -7.31
N LEU A 83 8.38 -12.58 -7.38
CA LEU A 83 7.65 -11.40 -7.79
C LEU A 83 6.98 -10.73 -6.59
N VAL A 84 6.50 -11.56 -5.66
CA VAL A 84 5.79 -11.14 -4.46
C VAL A 84 6.83 -10.82 -3.38
N TYR A 85 6.80 -9.59 -2.92
CA TYR A 85 7.45 -9.18 -1.69
C TYR A 85 6.38 -8.50 -0.86
N THR A 86 6.31 -8.80 0.43
CA THR A 86 5.28 -8.23 1.31
C THR A 86 5.90 -7.67 2.57
N ILE A 87 5.16 -6.77 3.23
CA ILE A 87 5.46 -6.33 4.58
C ILE A 87 4.36 -6.72 5.55
N GLU A 88 4.80 -7.01 6.77
CA GLU A 88 3.98 -7.17 7.96
C GLU A 88 4.29 -5.98 8.88
N PRO A 89 3.44 -4.94 8.89
CA PRO A 89 3.65 -3.79 9.77
C PRO A 89 3.32 -4.08 11.24
N GLU A 90 3.80 -3.21 12.13
CA GLU A 90 3.25 -3.13 13.48
C GLU A 90 1.76 -2.74 13.46
N THR A 91 1.02 -3.13 14.49
CA THR A 91 -0.42 -2.87 14.58
C THR A 91 -0.70 -1.37 14.72
N PHE A 92 -1.51 -0.80 13.81
CA PHE A 92 -1.91 0.62 13.84
C PHE A 92 -3.31 0.84 13.28
N VAL A 93 -3.86 2.04 13.46
CA VAL A 93 -5.09 2.49 12.75
C VAL A 93 -4.68 2.98 11.36
N LEU A 94 -5.05 2.25 10.31
CA LEU A 94 -4.61 2.51 8.93
C LEU A 94 -4.83 3.97 8.46
N PRO A 95 -6.03 4.58 8.57
CA PRO A 95 -6.23 5.95 8.12
C PRO A 95 -5.44 6.99 8.94
N GLU A 96 -5.21 6.75 10.24
CA GLU A 96 -4.37 7.62 11.09
C GLU A 96 -2.90 7.55 10.69
N MET A 97 -2.39 6.33 10.46
CA MET A 97 -1.02 6.09 10.04
C MET A 97 -0.72 6.76 8.69
N VAL A 98 -1.63 6.65 7.73
CA VAL A 98 -1.41 7.18 6.38
C VAL A 98 -1.55 8.71 6.32
N ASN A 99 -2.52 9.29 7.01
CA ASN A 99 -2.78 10.73 6.92
C ASN A 99 -1.91 11.57 7.88
N HIS A 100 -1.63 11.06 9.08
CA HIS A 100 -0.96 11.82 10.15
C HIS A 100 0.42 11.27 10.52
N THR A 101 0.52 10.07 11.09
CA THR A 101 1.76 9.58 11.73
C THR A 101 2.89 9.34 10.72
N LYS A 102 2.59 8.72 9.57
CA LYS A 102 3.47 8.51 8.41
C LYS A 102 4.79 7.80 8.67
N VAL A 103 4.98 7.18 9.84
CA VAL A 103 6.17 6.41 10.20
C VAL A 103 5.72 5.19 11.01
N PHE A 104 6.15 4.01 10.60
CA PHE A 104 5.80 2.74 11.25
C PHE A 104 6.94 1.73 11.12
N LYS A 105 6.96 0.72 12.00
CA LYS A 105 7.84 -0.44 11.89
C LYS A 105 7.20 -1.53 11.06
N ALA A 106 7.99 -2.27 10.30
CA ALA A 106 7.53 -3.44 9.58
C ALA A 106 8.63 -4.49 9.40
N SER A 107 8.23 -5.74 9.24
CA SER A 107 9.09 -6.82 8.74
C SER A 107 8.87 -7.00 7.24
N VAL A 108 9.92 -7.38 6.50
CA VAL A 108 9.86 -7.58 5.04
C VAL A 108 10.10 -9.05 4.71
N TYR A 109 9.20 -9.58 3.90
CA TYR A 109 9.16 -10.96 3.45
C TYR A 109 9.44 -11.05 1.96
N ARG A 110 10.28 -12.01 1.58
CA ARG A 110 10.35 -12.53 0.21
C ARG A 110 9.23 -13.56 0.07
N GLY A 111 8.29 -13.35 -0.85
CA GLY A 111 7.00 -14.03 -0.86
C GLY A 111 5.94 -13.32 0.01
N HIS A 112 4.83 -14.00 0.26
CA HIS A 112 3.70 -13.48 1.04
C HIS A 112 3.84 -13.82 2.53
N PHE A 113 3.74 -12.83 3.41
CA PHE A 113 3.98 -12.98 4.86
C PHE A 113 3.10 -14.07 5.50
N GLU A 114 1.83 -14.17 5.12
CA GLU A 114 0.90 -15.19 5.65
C GLU A 114 0.95 -16.54 4.91
N ARG A 115 1.66 -16.63 3.77
CA ARG A 115 1.64 -17.81 2.89
C ARG A 115 3.04 -18.37 2.66
N GLY A 116 3.81 -18.51 3.74
CA GLY A 116 5.12 -19.16 3.75
C GLY A 116 6.29 -18.32 3.25
N GLY A 117 6.12 -16.99 3.13
CA GLY A 117 7.20 -16.08 2.77
C GLY A 117 8.35 -16.10 3.77
N ILE A 118 9.56 -15.80 3.30
CA ILE A 118 10.78 -15.79 4.10
C ILE A 118 11.03 -14.36 4.60
N LYS A 119 10.90 -14.13 5.92
CA LYS A 119 11.33 -12.87 6.56
C LYS A 119 12.85 -12.71 6.41
N PHE A 120 13.29 -11.62 5.80
CA PHE A 120 14.72 -11.32 5.60
C PHE A 120 15.13 -9.92 6.07
N LEU A 121 14.15 -9.04 6.33
CA LEU A 121 14.33 -7.83 7.13
C LEU A 121 13.33 -7.88 8.28
N ASP A 122 13.78 -7.57 9.49
CA ASP A 122 12.98 -7.67 10.70
C ASP A 122 12.88 -6.29 11.36
N THR A 123 11.66 -5.82 11.61
CA THR A 123 11.38 -4.59 12.37
C THR A 123 12.15 -3.35 11.88
N ILE A 124 12.13 -3.08 10.57
CA ILE A 124 12.69 -1.85 9.98
C ILE A 124 11.71 -0.67 10.12
N THR A 125 12.21 0.54 10.34
CA THR A 125 11.39 1.76 10.37
C THR A 125 11.15 2.28 8.96
N LEU A 126 9.92 2.18 8.47
CA LEU A 126 9.46 2.73 7.20
C LEU A 126 8.77 4.08 7.38
N LYS A 127 8.86 4.93 6.36
CA LYS A 127 8.19 6.22 6.31
C LYS A 127 7.37 6.38 5.04
N ILE A 128 6.15 6.88 5.18
CA ILE A 128 5.27 7.23 4.06
C ILE A 128 5.74 8.56 3.49
N LYS A 129 6.43 8.49 2.36
CA LYS A 129 6.97 9.66 1.66
C LYS A 129 5.91 10.36 0.82
N LYS A 130 5.02 9.59 0.19
CA LYS A 130 3.93 10.11 -0.63
C LYS A 130 2.74 9.16 -0.59
N ILE A 131 1.53 9.71 -0.52
CA ILE A 131 0.30 8.96 -0.82
C ILE A 131 0.16 8.97 -2.34
N ILE A 132 0.15 7.79 -2.96
CA ILE A 132 -0.09 7.65 -4.40
C ILE A 132 -1.59 7.57 -4.64
N TYR A 133 -2.25 6.60 -4.00
CA TYR A 133 -3.69 6.41 -4.06
C TYR A 133 -4.23 6.17 -2.65
N TYR A 134 -5.43 6.64 -2.37
CA TYR A 134 -6.11 6.43 -1.10
C TYR A 134 -7.63 6.52 -1.30
N LYS A 135 -8.35 5.45 -0.99
CA LYS A 135 -9.81 5.41 -1.04
C LYS A 135 -10.36 4.36 -0.08
N GLN A 136 -11.32 4.76 0.76
CA GLN A 136 -12.18 3.81 1.47
C GLN A 136 -13.24 3.26 0.51
N PHE A 137 -13.58 1.98 0.61
CA PHE A 137 -14.62 1.37 -0.21
C PHE A 137 -16.01 1.89 0.19
N ASP A 138 -16.76 2.40 -0.79
CA ASP A 138 -18.18 2.72 -0.61
C ASP A 138 -19.01 1.47 -0.89
N LYS A 139 -19.80 1.05 0.10
CA LYS A 139 -20.70 -0.12 -0.01
C LYS A 139 -21.80 0.07 -1.06
N ASN A 140 -22.07 1.32 -1.46
CA ASN A 140 -23.04 1.67 -2.49
C ASN A 140 -22.40 1.89 -3.87
N GLN A 141 -21.07 1.79 -3.97
CA GLN A 141 -20.37 1.96 -5.24
C GLN A 141 -20.91 0.98 -6.28
N GLN A 142 -21.24 1.51 -7.46
CA GLN A 142 -21.55 0.67 -8.60
C GLN A 142 -20.25 0.19 -9.25
N ARG A 143 -20.30 -1.05 -9.75
CA ARG A 143 -19.25 -1.61 -10.59
C ARG A 143 -19.13 -0.75 -11.86
N PRO A 144 -17.93 -0.27 -12.24
CA PRO A 144 -17.69 0.33 -13.55
C PRO A 144 -18.12 -0.61 -14.67
N GLU A 145 -18.56 -0.08 -15.82
CA GLU A 145 -18.91 -0.95 -16.96
C GLU A 145 -17.66 -1.58 -17.59
N GLN A 146 -16.55 -0.85 -17.58
CA GLN A 146 -15.27 -1.23 -18.16
C GLN A 146 -14.23 -1.48 -17.07
N LEU A 147 -13.27 -2.34 -17.36
CA LEU A 147 -12.17 -2.69 -16.47
C LEU A 147 -11.24 -1.47 -16.26
N GLN A 148 -10.91 -1.16 -15.00
CA GLN A 148 -10.19 0.06 -14.63
C GLN A 148 -8.95 -0.23 -13.79
N TYR A 149 -7.88 0.54 -14.01
CA TYR A 149 -6.63 0.44 -13.25
C TYR A 149 -6.10 1.80 -12.83
N ILE A 150 -5.35 1.80 -11.74
CA ILE A 150 -4.51 2.89 -11.25
C ILE A 150 -3.13 2.70 -11.88
N LEU A 151 -2.75 3.59 -12.79
CA LEU A 151 -1.41 3.65 -13.39
C LEU A 151 -0.51 4.58 -12.58
N PHE A 152 0.57 4.04 -12.01
CA PHE A 152 1.51 4.79 -11.17
C PHE A 152 2.96 4.35 -11.41
N GLY A 153 3.91 5.02 -10.74
CA GLY A 153 5.33 4.70 -10.80
C GLY A 153 6.23 5.89 -11.15
N ASN A 154 7.43 5.60 -11.61
CA ASN A 154 8.45 6.58 -12.00
C ASN A 154 8.92 6.33 -13.47
N LYS A 155 9.99 6.99 -13.93
CA LYS A 155 10.49 6.84 -15.31
C LYS A 155 11.16 5.48 -15.62
N LYS A 156 11.51 4.69 -14.61
CA LYS A 156 12.19 3.38 -14.72
C LYS A 156 11.22 2.22 -14.49
N GLU A 157 10.37 2.33 -13.48
CA GLU A 157 9.47 1.28 -13.01
C GLU A 157 8.03 1.85 -12.99
N GLN A 158 7.11 1.23 -13.74
CA GLN A 158 5.68 1.60 -13.76
C GLN A 158 4.83 0.38 -13.38
N PHE A 159 3.68 0.66 -12.77
CA PHE A 159 2.78 -0.35 -12.23
C PHE A 159 1.31 -0.02 -12.55
N LEU A 160 0.52 -1.08 -12.70
CA LEU A 160 -0.94 -1.03 -12.69
C LEU A 160 -1.44 -1.75 -11.43
N SER A 161 -2.42 -1.17 -10.76
CA SER A 161 -3.22 -1.83 -9.72
C SER A 161 -4.69 -1.78 -10.11
N HIS A 162 -5.41 -2.91 -10.01
CA HIS A 162 -6.83 -3.00 -10.36
C HIS A 162 -7.65 -2.04 -9.49
N LEU A 163 -8.56 -1.24 -10.08
CA LEU A 163 -9.40 -0.32 -9.33
C LEU A 163 -10.57 -1.06 -8.67
N ILE A 164 -10.32 -1.60 -7.48
CA ILE A 164 -11.29 -2.37 -6.69
C ILE A 164 -12.54 -1.51 -6.45
N SER A 165 -13.71 -2.10 -6.70
CA SER A 165 -14.95 -1.35 -6.87
C SER A 165 -16.10 -1.85 -6.01
N LYS A 166 -16.46 -3.12 -6.13
CA LYS A 166 -17.69 -3.68 -5.55
C LYS A 166 -17.58 -5.17 -5.46
N LYS A 167 -17.78 -5.72 -4.26
CA LYS A 167 -17.74 -7.16 -4.04
C LYS A 167 -18.82 -7.92 -4.82
N PRO A 168 -18.54 -9.16 -5.27
CA PRO A 168 -17.23 -9.82 -5.16
C PRO A 168 -16.26 -9.29 -6.23
N ASP A 169 -14.99 -9.08 -5.92
CA ASP A 169 -14.01 -8.37 -6.77
C ASP A 169 -12.65 -9.10 -6.83
N PHE A 170 -11.57 -8.47 -7.28
CA PHE A 170 -10.21 -9.03 -7.26
C PHE A 170 -9.13 -7.95 -7.10
N ASN A 171 -7.98 -8.32 -6.54
CA ASN A 171 -6.78 -7.48 -6.48
C ASN A 171 -5.78 -8.02 -7.51
N GLU A 172 -5.40 -7.22 -8.49
CA GLU A 172 -4.33 -7.53 -9.44
C GLU A 172 -3.33 -6.38 -9.49
N VAL A 173 -2.04 -6.72 -9.38
CA VAL A 173 -0.94 -5.76 -9.52
C VAL A 173 0.03 -6.24 -10.59
N LEU A 174 0.37 -5.36 -11.53
CA LEU A 174 1.20 -5.67 -12.68
C LEU A 174 2.35 -4.67 -12.80
N ALA A 175 3.56 -5.14 -13.07
CA ALA A 175 4.62 -4.30 -13.62
C ALA A 175 4.33 -4.06 -15.11
N VAL A 176 4.50 -2.83 -15.58
CA VAL A 176 4.29 -2.46 -16.99
C VAL A 176 5.42 -1.57 -17.52
N GLN A 177 5.58 -1.54 -18.84
CA GLN A 177 6.46 -0.61 -19.52
C GLN A 177 5.66 0.26 -20.49
N LEU A 178 5.57 1.57 -20.23
CA LEU A 178 4.85 2.49 -21.13
C LEU A 178 5.58 2.70 -22.46
N SER A 179 4.80 2.91 -23.52
CA SER A 179 5.31 3.30 -24.84
C SER A 179 5.82 4.74 -24.86
N ASP A 180 5.05 5.67 -24.27
CA ASP A 180 5.43 7.07 -24.06
C ASP A 180 5.24 7.44 -22.58
N MET A 181 6.30 7.96 -21.96
CA MET A 181 6.27 8.41 -20.57
C MET A 181 5.48 9.71 -20.36
N LYS A 182 5.08 10.44 -21.40
CA LYS A 182 4.21 11.63 -21.29
C LYS A 182 2.80 11.31 -20.74
N VAL A 183 2.39 10.04 -20.82
CA VAL A 183 1.19 9.51 -20.13
C VAL A 183 1.24 9.79 -18.62
N MET A 184 2.44 9.71 -18.03
CA MET A 184 2.69 10.04 -16.62
C MET A 184 2.80 11.57 -16.45
N ASN A 185 1.74 12.19 -15.95
CA ASN A 185 1.74 13.60 -15.60
C ASN A 185 2.53 13.84 -14.30
N ALA A 186 3.63 14.59 -14.35
CA ALA A 186 4.46 14.89 -13.18
C ALA A 186 3.70 15.57 -12.01
N SER A 187 2.60 16.27 -12.31
CA SER A 187 1.75 16.92 -11.32
C SER A 187 0.74 15.99 -10.63
N ARG A 188 0.62 14.71 -11.05
CA ARG A 188 -0.27 13.72 -10.44
C ARG A 188 0.52 12.49 -9.97
N PRO A 189 0.19 11.89 -8.82
CA PRO A 189 0.85 10.65 -8.38
C PRO A 189 0.49 9.42 -9.24
N TYR A 190 -0.68 9.43 -9.87
CA TYR A 190 -1.22 8.36 -10.69
C TYR A 190 -2.12 8.91 -11.80
N GLN A 191 -2.49 8.06 -12.75
CA GLN A 191 -3.60 8.24 -13.67
C GLN A 191 -4.61 7.11 -13.44
N LEU A 192 -5.91 7.38 -13.56
CA LEU A 192 -6.87 6.30 -13.78
C LEU A 192 -6.90 6.01 -15.28
N ILE A 193 -6.88 4.73 -15.63
CA ILE A 193 -7.02 4.25 -17.00
C ILE A 193 -8.19 3.28 -17.09
N THR A 194 -8.79 3.17 -18.28
CA THR A 194 -9.93 2.31 -18.57
C THR A 194 -9.65 1.53 -19.84
N PHE A 195 -9.85 0.22 -19.78
CA PHE A 195 -9.67 -0.71 -20.90
C PHE A 195 -10.96 -0.82 -21.71
N GLU A 196 -10.89 -1.31 -22.95
CA GLU A 196 -12.12 -1.55 -23.74
C GLU A 196 -12.95 -2.69 -23.13
N GLU A 197 -12.28 -3.65 -22.50
CA GLU A 197 -12.82 -4.83 -21.86
C GLU A 197 -13.83 -4.50 -20.75
N LYS A 198 -14.95 -5.23 -20.74
CA LYS A 198 -15.98 -5.13 -19.71
C LYS A 198 -15.45 -5.60 -18.35
N GLU A 199 -15.74 -4.84 -17.30
CA GLU A 199 -15.47 -5.28 -15.93
C GLU A 199 -16.33 -6.51 -15.60
N SER A 200 -15.65 -7.65 -15.49
CA SER A 200 -16.26 -8.98 -15.39
C SER A 200 -15.51 -9.91 -14.43
N ARG A 201 -14.73 -9.35 -13.48
CA ARG A 201 -13.80 -10.05 -12.58
C ARG A 201 -12.79 -10.93 -13.31
N LYS A 202 -12.33 -10.47 -14.48
CA LYS A 202 -11.32 -11.15 -15.28
C LYS A 202 -10.01 -10.36 -15.20
N PRO A 203 -8.95 -10.91 -14.58
CA PRO A 203 -7.61 -10.34 -14.62
C PRO A 203 -7.13 -10.15 -16.05
N PHE A 204 -6.19 -9.23 -16.26
CA PHE A 204 -5.77 -8.82 -17.60
C PHE A 204 -4.50 -9.57 -18.04
N SER A 205 -4.47 -10.53 -18.98
CA SER A 205 -5.29 -10.96 -20.14
C SER A 205 -5.09 -10.27 -21.52
N TRP A 206 -4.64 -9.03 -21.61
CA TRP A 206 -3.94 -8.45 -22.79
C TRP A 206 -4.55 -8.68 -24.20
N ALA A 207 -5.86 -8.54 -24.39
CA ALA A 207 -6.43 -8.62 -25.75
C ALA A 207 -5.93 -7.46 -26.64
N LYS A 208 -5.70 -6.28 -26.04
CA LYS A 208 -4.96 -5.16 -26.63
C LYS A 208 -4.02 -4.54 -25.57
N PRO A 209 -2.77 -4.16 -25.90
CA PRO A 209 -1.85 -3.55 -24.94
C PRO A 209 -2.07 -2.03 -24.82
N GLU A 210 -3.33 -1.58 -24.75
CA GLU A 210 -3.72 -0.17 -24.77
C GLU A 210 -4.92 0.06 -23.84
N ALA A 211 -4.91 1.20 -23.14
CA ALA A 211 -6.02 1.71 -22.34
C ALA A 211 -6.22 3.20 -22.61
N LEU A 212 -7.39 3.75 -22.26
CA LEU A 212 -7.67 5.17 -22.33
C LEU A 212 -7.48 5.85 -20.97
N ILE A 213 -6.80 7.00 -20.93
CA ILE A 213 -6.69 7.81 -19.71
C ILE A 213 -8.05 8.42 -19.37
N TRP A 214 -8.52 8.21 -18.14
CA TRP A 214 -9.81 8.71 -17.67
C TRP A 214 -9.90 10.24 -17.79
N GLY A 215 -11.00 10.71 -18.41
CA GLY A 215 -11.30 12.13 -18.60
C GLY A 215 -10.64 12.80 -19.81
N THR A 216 -9.48 12.32 -20.29
CA THR A 216 -8.86 12.85 -21.53
C THR A 216 -9.07 11.95 -22.73
N HIS A 217 -9.30 10.65 -22.52
CA HIS A 217 -9.38 9.62 -23.57
C HIS A 217 -8.13 9.50 -24.45
N ASN A 218 -6.99 10.04 -23.99
CA ASN A 218 -5.71 9.82 -24.66
C ASN A 218 -5.23 8.38 -24.39
N PRO A 219 -4.60 7.71 -25.37
CA PRO A 219 -4.15 6.34 -25.20
C PRO A 219 -2.91 6.23 -24.29
N ALA A 220 -2.93 5.19 -23.46
CA ALA A 220 -1.81 4.69 -22.67
C ALA A 220 -1.44 3.31 -23.23
N VAL A 221 -0.42 3.26 -24.08
CA VAL A 221 0.05 2.03 -24.74
C VAL A 221 1.18 1.39 -23.94
N PHE A 222 1.15 0.08 -23.77
CA PHE A 222 2.14 -0.71 -23.04
C PHE A 222 2.99 -1.57 -23.99
N LYS A 223 4.31 -1.57 -23.79
CA LYS A 223 5.25 -2.41 -24.58
C LYS A 223 5.36 -3.82 -24.03
N LYS A 224 5.30 -3.94 -22.70
CA LYS A 224 5.54 -5.17 -21.93
C LYS A 224 4.82 -5.07 -20.59
N HIS A 225 4.61 -6.23 -19.98
CA HIS A 225 4.06 -6.37 -18.64
C HIS A 225 4.61 -7.61 -17.93
N LYS A 226 4.31 -7.71 -16.63
CA LYS A 226 4.39 -8.93 -15.84
C LYS A 226 3.40 -8.82 -14.68
N GLN A 227 2.46 -9.77 -14.56
CA GLN A 227 1.63 -9.87 -13.36
C GLN A 227 2.55 -10.14 -12.15
N LEU A 228 2.40 -9.36 -11.08
CA LEU A 228 3.17 -9.48 -9.85
C LEU A 228 2.35 -10.13 -8.74
N TYR A 229 1.06 -9.82 -8.69
CA TYR A 229 0.12 -10.28 -7.67
C TYR A 229 -1.27 -10.45 -8.27
N LEU A 230 -1.99 -11.47 -7.79
CA LEU A 230 -3.39 -11.71 -8.10
C LEU A 230 -4.04 -12.39 -6.89
N GLU A 231 -5.15 -11.85 -6.41
CA GLU A 231 -5.94 -12.38 -5.30
C GLU A 231 -7.44 -12.17 -5.56
N PHE A 232 -8.24 -13.17 -5.16
CA PHE A 232 -9.70 -13.14 -5.24
C PHE A 232 -10.35 -13.37 -3.87
N GLY A 233 -9.79 -14.26 -3.05
CA GLY A 233 -10.48 -14.81 -1.88
C GLY A 233 -10.82 -13.76 -0.81
N ASP A 234 -9.92 -12.79 -0.64
CA ASP A 234 -10.08 -11.69 0.32
C ASP A 234 -11.12 -10.63 -0.11
N LEU A 235 -11.65 -10.74 -1.34
CA LEU A 235 -12.51 -9.74 -1.98
C LEU A 235 -13.87 -10.29 -2.45
N GLU A 236 -14.32 -11.46 -1.99
CA GLU A 236 -15.67 -12.00 -2.26
C GLU A 236 -16.81 -11.32 -1.43
#